data_AF-A0A645CN72-F1
#
_entry.id   AF-A0A645CN72-F1
#
_cell.length_a   1.000
_cell.length_b   1.000
_cell.length_c   1.000
_cell.angle_alpha   90.00
_cell.angle_beta   90.00
_cell.angle_gamma   90.00
#
_symmetry.space_group_name_H-M   'P 1'
#
loop_
_entity.id
_entity.type
_entity.pdbx_description
1 polymer ?
#
loop_
_entity_poly.entity_id
_entity_poly.type
_entity_poly.pdbx_seq_one_letter_code
_entity_poly.pdbx_strand_id
1 'polypeptide(L)'
;MKKNIMKQLTGTYEKLTGSISKLATWFMEKGLCDYQEHIKFLRNLQELRSSGTGHRKGKSYQKISKVFDIQKENYSDTFVGILNDATAFLRYVEKNIDKL
;
A
#
# COMPACT_ATOMS: atom_id res chain seq x y z
N MET A 1 13.38 -8.02 16.79
CA MET A 1 12.97 -7.98 15.37
C MET A 1 12.92 -6.57 14.75
N LYS A 2 12.37 -5.52 15.40
CA LYS A 2 12.33 -4.15 14.83
C LYS A 2 13.68 -3.44 14.59
N LYS A 3 14.78 -3.89 15.21
CA LYS A 3 16.07 -3.14 15.25
C LYS A 3 16.96 -3.29 14.01
N ASN A 4 16.76 -4.28 13.13
CA ASN A 4 17.70 -4.52 12.01
C ASN A 4 17.42 -3.67 10.76
N ILE A 5 16.16 -3.37 10.45
CA ILE A 5 15.79 -2.59 9.26
C ILE A 5 16.27 -1.13 9.38
N MET A 6 16.26 -0.56 10.59
CA MET A 6 16.63 0.85 10.80
C MET A 6 18.15 1.12 10.62
N LYS A 7 19.02 0.11 10.76
CA LYS A 7 20.47 0.29 10.62
C LYS A 7 20.95 0.45 9.18
N GLN A 8 20.17 0.02 8.19
CA GLN A 8 20.51 0.13 6.77
C GLN A 8 19.95 1.40 6.12
N LEU A 9 19.16 2.21 6.83
CA LEU A 9 18.44 3.37 6.32
C LEU A 9 19.11 4.66 6.80
N THR A 10 20.24 5.05 6.22
CA THR A 10 20.94 6.30 6.57
C THR A 10 20.27 7.52 5.94
N GLY A 11 20.19 8.63 6.67
CA GLY A 11 20.02 10.02 6.21
C GLY A 11 18.71 10.42 5.49
N THR A 12 18.37 9.76 4.38
CA THR A 12 17.19 10.04 3.53
C THR A 12 15.88 9.57 4.17
N TYR A 13 15.92 8.47 4.92
CA TYR A 13 14.74 7.82 5.50
C TYR A 13 14.23 8.41 6.82
N GLU A 14 15.05 9.19 7.52
CA GLU A 14 14.63 9.91 8.74
C GLU A 14 13.65 11.04 8.41
N LYS A 15 13.81 11.68 7.24
CA LYS A 15 12.92 12.76 6.78
C LYS A 15 11.61 12.23 6.17
N LEU A 16 11.54 10.95 5.83
CA LEU A 16 10.35 10.33 5.25
C LEU A 16 9.34 9.95 6.35
N THR A 17 8.17 10.57 6.29
CA THR A 17 7.02 10.20 7.13
C THR A 17 6.17 9.13 6.46
N GLY A 18 5.74 8.13 7.25
CA GLY A 18 4.89 7.03 6.80
C GLY A 18 5.65 5.80 6.26
N SER A 19 5.23 4.61 6.68
CA SER A 19 5.86 3.33 6.30
C SER A 19 5.82 3.06 4.78
N ILE A 20 4.73 3.41 4.11
CA ILE A 20 4.59 3.21 2.65
C ILE A 20 5.55 4.11 1.87
N SER A 21 5.80 5.33 2.33
CA SER A 21 6.78 6.23 1.70
C SER A 21 8.20 5.67 1.82
N LYS A 22 8.56 5.14 3.00
CA LYS A 22 9.85 4.45 3.18
C LYS A 22 9.97 3.21 2.28
N LEU A 23 8.91 2.42 2.17
CA LEU A 23 8.89 1.26 1.27
C LEU A 23 9.10 1.66 -0.20
N ALA A 24 8.43 2.71 -0.66
CA ALA A 24 8.58 3.21 -2.03
C ALA A 24 10.00 3.71 -2.33
N THR A 25 10.61 4.45 -1.40
CA THR A 25 12.02 4.89 -1.54
C THR A 25 12.96 3.71 -1.57
N TRP A 26 12.72 2.69 -0.74
CA TRP A 26 13.56 1.49 -0.73
C TRP A 26 13.45 0.71 -2.03
N PHE A 27 12.25 0.53 -2.59
CA PHE A 27 12.08 -0.10 -3.91
C PHE A 27 12.79 0.68 -5.02
N MET A 28 12.73 2.01 -4.97
CA MET A 28 13.45 2.89 -5.90
C MET A 28 14.97 2.73 -5.79
N GLU A 29 15.52 2.73 -4.57
CA GLU A 29 16.96 2.56 -4.32
C GLU A 29 17.47 1.18 -4.73
N LYS A 30 16.64 0.14 -4.61
CA LYS A 30 16.94 -1.21 -5.11
C LYS A 30 16.75 -1.36 -6.63
N GLY A 31 16.39 -0.29 -7.33
CA GLY A 31 16.21 -0.29 -8.78
C GLY A 31 15.10 -1.24 -9.23
N LEU A 32 14.07 -1.44 -8.41
CA LEU A 32 12.94 -2.27 -8.79
C LEU A 32 12.07 -1.53 -9.83
N CYS A 33 11.59 -2.26 -10.83
CA CYS A 33 10.63 -1.76 -11.82
C CYS A 33 9.20 -2.08 -11.40
N ASP A 34 8.23 -1.31 -11.90
CA ASP A 34 6.79 -1.56 -11.77
C ASP A 34 6.21 -1.57 -10.34
N TYR A 35 6.96 -1.09 -9.35
CA TYR A 35 6.47 -1.01 -7.96
C TYR A 35 5.39 0.06 -7.74
N GLN A 36 5.23 0.99 -8.68
CA GLN A 36 4.39 2.19 -8.52
C GLN A 36 2.92 1.82 -8.31
N GLU A 37 2.39 0.86 -9.06
CA GLU A 37 0.99 0.40 -8.89
C GLU A 37 0.80 -0.33 -7.56
N HIS A 38 1.80 -1.09 -7.08
CA HIS A 38 1.76 -1.69 -5.75
C HIS A 38 1.77 -0.64 -4.62
N ILE A 39 2.60 0.40 -4.74
CA ILE A 39 2.62 1.50 -3.76
C ILE A 39 1.31 2.27 -3.78
N LYS A 40 0.74 2.52 -4.96
CA LYS A 40 -0.57 3.17 -5.11
C LYS A 40 -1.67 2.34 -4.48
N PHE A 41 -1.70 1.02 -4.70
CA PHE A 41 -2.62 0.11 -4.02
C PHE A 41 -2.52 0.22 -2.49
N LEU A 42 -1.30 0.17 -1.92
CA LEU A 42 -1.11 0.27 -0.46
C LEU A 42 -1.62 1.61 0.10
N ARG A 43 -1.39 2.72 -0.62
CA ARG A 43 -1.89 4.06 -0.21
C ARG A 43 -3.41 4.10 -0.25
N ASN A 44 -4.02 3.56 -1.30
CA ASN A 44 -5.46 3.48 -1.46
C ASN A 44 -6.08 2.63 -0.34
N LEU A 45 -5.49 1.47 -0.03
CA LEU A 45 -5.94 0.59 1.04
C LEU A 45 -5.85 1.27 2.42
N GLN A 46 -4.78 2.02 2.68
CA GLN A 46 -4.63 2.81 3.90
C GLN A 46 -5.71 3.90 4.01
N GLU A 47 -6.00 4.61 2.92
CA GLU A 47 -7.07 5.62 2.89
C GLU A 47 -8.44 5.00 3.12
N LEU A 48 -8.73 3.84 2.50
CA LEU A 48 -9.97 3.10 2.71
C LEU A 48 -10.14 2.72 4.19
N ARG A 49 -9.09 2.17 4.81
CA ARG A 49 -9.09 1.84 6.24
C ARG A 49 -9.33 3.07 7.11
N SER A 50 -8.64 4.18 6.83
CA SER A 50 -8.72 5.40 7.63
C SER A 50 -10.07 6.12 7.52
N SER A 51 -10.69 6.08 6.34
CA SER A 51 -11.96 6.77 6.07
C SER A 51 -13.18 5.89 6.33
N GLY A 52 -13.03 4.56 6.37
CA GLY A 52 -14.11 3.60 6.61
C GLY A 52 -14.58 3.51 8.06
N THR A 53 -13.73 3.82 9.05
CA THR A 53 -14.10 3.78 10.47
C THR A 53 -14.93 5.01 10.85
N GLY A 54 -16.25 4.88 10.81
CA GLY A 54 -17.22 5.91 11.26
C GLY A 54 -17.46 7.06 10.29
N HIS A 55 -16.63 7.25 9.25
CA HIS A 55 -16.69 8.38 8.32
C HIS A 55 -17.11 7.97 6.89
N ARG A 56 -17.93 6.92 6.77
CA ARG A 56 -18.40 6.36 5.48
C ARG A 56 -19.22 7.33 4.61
N LYS A 57 -19.55 8.52 5.12
CA LYS A 57 -20.22 9.61 4.37
C LYS A 57 -19.27 10.76 4.02
N GLY A 58 -18.01 10.72 4.44
CA GLY A 58 -17.02 11.75 4.18
C GLY A 58 -16.51 11.74 2.74
N LYS A 59 -16.04 12.90 2.26
CA LYS A 59 -15.51 13.06 0.89
C LYS A 59 -14.37 12.09 0.56
N SER A 60 -13.50 11.80 1.52
CA SER A 60 -12.40 10.82 1.35
C SER A 60 -12.94 9.39 1.16
N TYR A 61 -13.93 8.97 1.96
CA TYR A 61 -14.55 7.65 1.77
C TYR A 61 -15.26 7.55 0.41
N GLN A 62 -15.97 8.60 -0.02
CA GLN A 62 -16.61 8.63 -1.35
C GLN A 62 -15.60 8.53 -2.51
N LYS A 63 -14.42 9.15 -2.37
CA LYS A 63 -13.36 9.06 -3.37
C LYS A 63 -12.79 7.65 -3.41
N ILE A 64 -12.42 7.10 -2.26
CA ILE A 64 -11.73 5.80 -2.21
C ILE A 64 -12.68 4.62 -2.48
N SER A 65 -13.97 4.75 -2.15
CA SER A 65 -14.99 3.77 -2.56
C SER A 65 -15.11 3.68 -4.07
N LYS A 66 -15.01 4.78 -4.81
CA LYS A 66 -14.97 4.73 -6.29
C LYS A 66 -13.71 4.04 -6.82
N VAL A 67 -12.56 4.24 -6.17
CA VAL A 67 -11.30 3.59 -6.57
C VAL A 67 -11.38 2.06 -6.45
N PHE A 68 -12.03 1.56 -5.39
CA PHE A 68 -12.25 0.12 -5.19
C PHE A 68 -13.58 -0.38 -5.78
N ASP A 69 -14.33 0.49 -6.47
CA ASP A 69 -15.69 0.22 -6.94
C ASP A 69 -16.62 -0.38 -5.87
N ILE A 70 -16.61 0.17 -4.65
CA ILE A 70 -17.46 -0.28 -3.54
C ILE A 70 -18.89 0.22 -3.75
N GLN A 71 -19.83 -0.71 -3.91
CA GLN A 71 -21.26 -0.49 -4.03
C GLN A 71 -22.02 -1.39 -3.04
N LYS A 72 -23.31 -1.11 -2.80
CA LYS A 72 -24.11 -1.81 -1.78
C LYS A 72 -24.25 -3.32 -2.06
N GLU A 73 -24.06 -3.74 -3.30
CA GLU A 73 -24.38 -5.10 -3.76
C GLU A 73 -23.14 -5.93 -4.11
N ASN A 74 -21.95 -5.31 -4.18
CA ASN A 74 -20.73 -5.97 -4.63
C ASN A 74 -19.63 -6.05 -3.55
N TYR A 75 -19.97 -5.85 -2.26
CA TYR A 75 -18.97 -5.87 -1.18
C TYR A 75 -18.09 -7.12 -1.17
N SER A 76 -18.67 -8.28 -1.47
CA SER A 76 -17.93 -9.54 -1.57
C SER A 76 -16.92 -9.50 -2.71
N ASP A 77 -17.35 -9.07 -3.90
CA ASP A 77 -16.49 -8.99 -5.09
C ASP A 77 -15.39 -7.95 -4.92
N THR A 78 -15.72 -6.79 -4.35
CA THR A 78 -14.71 -5.78 -4.00
C THR A 78 -13.70 -6.32 -3.00
N PHE A 79 -14.15 -7.09 -1.99
CA PHE A 79 -13.25 -7.69 -1.02
C PHE A 79 -12.32 -8.72 -1.67
N VAL A 80 -12.83 -9.56 -2.57
CA VAL A 80 -12.03 -10.48 -3.39
C VAL A 80 -10.99 -9.71 -4.23
N GLY A 81 -11.38 -8.59 -4.84
CA GLY A 81 -10.45 -7.70 -5.57
C GLY A 81 -9.30 -7.21 -4.70
N ILE A 82 -9.60 -6.72 -3.49
CA ILE A 82 -8.59 -6.27 -2.52
C ILE A 82 -7.63 -7.42 -2.14
N LEU A 83 -8.15 -8.63 -1.94
CA LEU A 83 -7.32 -9.81 -1.64
C LEU A 83 -6.41 -10.21 -2.81
N ASN A 84 -6.91 -10.09 -4.04
CA ASN A 84 -6.12 -10.35 -5.24
C ASN A 84 -4.98 -9.33 -5.39
N ASP A 85 -5.25 -8.04 -5.19
CA ASP A 85 -4.23 -6.99 -5.24
C ASP A 85 -3.19 -7.15 -4.11
N ALA A 86 -3.63 -7.52 -2.91
CA ALA A 86 -2.74 -7.83 -1.80
C ALA A 86 -1.85 -9.04 -2.12
N THR A 87 -2.42 -10.08 -2.73
CA THR A 87 -1.66 -11.26 -3.18
C THR A 87 -0.66 -10.89 -4.28
N ALA A 88 -1.05 -10.04 -5.23
CA ALA A 88 -0.17 -9.54 -6.27
C ALA A 88 1.01 -8.74 -5.69
N PHE A 89 0.76 -7.89 -4.68
CA PHE A 89 1.83 -7.19 -3.95
C PHE A 89 2.78 -8.16 -3.24
N LEU A 90 2.26 -9.18 -2.54
CA LEU A 90 3.10 -10.16 -1.86
C LEU A 90 3.97 -10.95 -2.84
N ARG A 91 3.40 -11.39 -3.97
CA ARG A 91 4.14 -12.07 -5.05
C ARG A 91 5.21 -11.16 -5.66
N TYR A 92 4.92 -9.88 -5.80
CA TYR A 92 5.90 -8.90 -6.27
C TYR A 92 7.09 -8.79 -5.31
N VAL A 93 6.83 -8.72 -4.00
CA VAL A 93 7.88 -8.69 -2.98
C VAL A 93 8.70 -9.98 -3.00
N GLU A 94 8.03 -11.13 -3.05
CA GLU A 94 8.67 -12.45 -3.12
C GLU A 94 9.58 -12.58 -4.34
N LYS A 95 9.09 -12.20 -5.53
CA LYS A 95 9.87 -12.23 -6.79
C LYS A 95 11.13 -11.34 -6.75
N ASN A 96 11.12 -10.30 -5.92
CA ASN A 96 12.21 -9.35 -5.82
C ASN A 96 13.01 -9.50 -4.51
N ILE A 97 12.77 -10.55 -3.72
CA ILE A 97 13.34 -10.71 -2.38
C ILE A 97 14.87 -10.68 -2.39
N ASP A 98 15.51 -11.19 -3.44
CA ASP A 98 16.97 -11.21 -3.59
C ASP A 98 17.57 -9.81 -3.76
N LYS A 99 16.78 -8.83 -4.21
CA LYS A 99 17.21 -7.43 -4.40
C LYS A 99 16.95 -6.57 -3.15
N LEU A 100 16.12 -7.06 -2.22
CA LEU A 100 15.66 -6.34 -1.02
C LEU A 100 16.64 -6.55 0.14
#